data_AF-A0A354V8P3-F1
#
_entry.id   AF-A0A354V8P3-F1
#
_cell.length_a   1.000
_cell.length_b   1.000
_cell.length_c   1.000
_cell.angle_alpha   90.00
_cell.angle_beta   90.00
_cell.angle_gamma   90.00
#
_symmetry.space_group_name_H-M   'P 1'
#
loop_
_entity.id
_entity.type
_entity.pdbx_description
1 polymer ?
#
loop_
_entity_poly.entity_id
_entity_poly.type
_entity_poly.pdbx_seq_one_letter_code
_entity_poly.pdbx_strand_id
1 'polypeptide(L)'
;MDRVAATLGAFYAHAPRVQLEPEHYLVTWQKALNDNCRVLFDARLGLPQGSVERIAQVQRRFLVKSPDLLRGRIRARRFVDAHGDLRPEHIWLRDPVTIIDCLEFDPKLRALDPLDEISFLHLECERLGGLWAAERIRRRLALALDDDASSGLFLFYRSHRAMLRARLSIAHLFDAHPRTPEKWPRLARLYLKLAATDAARLDRVLGSRRKATAFRIPGGR
;
A
#
# COMPACT_ATOMS: atom_id res chain seq x y z
N MET A 1 3.18 -20.80 -5.65
CA MET A 1 3.49 -19.48 -5.05
C MET A 1 4.97 -19.16 -5.04
N ASP A 2 5.87 -20.11 -4.74
CA ASP A 2 7.32 -19.83 -4.84
C ASP A 2 7.74 -19.42 -6.26
N ARG A 3 7.21 -20.09 -7.29
CA ARG A 3 7.41 -19.68 -8.69
C ARG A 3 6.94 -18.24 -8.97
N VAL A 4 5.78 -17.83 -8.42
CA VAL A 4 5.27 -16.46 -8.54
C VAL A 4 6.23 -15.47 -7.88
N ALA A 5 6.68 -15.75 -6.66
CA ALA A 5 7.63 -14.91 -5.96
C ALA A 5 8.97 -14.80 -6.72
N ALA A 6 9.46 -15.91 -7.30
CA ALA A 6 10.66 -15.91 -8.12
C ALA A 6 10.48 -15.05 -9.40
N THR A 7 9.35 -15.20 -10.11
CA THR A 7 9.04 -14.39 -11.29
C THR A 7 8.98 -12.90 -10.95
N LEU A 8 8.26 -12.51 -9.89
CA LEU A 8 8.17 -11.12 -9.46
C LEU A 8 9.53 -10.57 -8.98
N GLY A 9 10.29 -11.36 -8.22
CA GLY A 9 11.62 -10.99 -7.77
C GLY A 9 12.59 -10.75 -8.94
N ALA A 10 12.56 -11.64 -9.94
CA ALA A 10 13.34 -11.48 -11.16
C ALA A 10 12.91 -10.24 -11.95
N PHE A 11 11.60 -9.98 -12.05
CA PHE A 11 11.08 -8.77 -12.68
C PHE A 11 11.60 -7.50 -11.98
N TYR A 12 11.44 -7.37 -10.66
CA TYR A 12 11.90 -6.18 -9.92
C TYR A 12 13.42 -5.98 -9.90
N ALA A 13 14.19 -7.06 -10.07
CA ALA A 13 15.64 -6.99 -10.21
C ALA A 13 16.05 -6.33 -11.54
N HIS A 14 15.34 -6.63 -12.63
CA HIS A 14 15.67 -6.20 -13.98
C HIS A 14 14.85 -5.00 -14.49
N ALA A 15 13.74 -4.67 -13.83
CA ALA A 15 12.89 -3.55 -14.22
C ALA A 15 13.67 -2.22 -14.22
N PRO A 16 13.42 -1.33 -15.19
CA PRO A 16 14.05 -0.01 -15.24
C PRO A 16 13.87 0.75 -13.93
N ARG A 17 14.96 1.35 -13.41
CA ARG A 17 14.89 2.17 -12.20
C ARG A 17 14.29 3.52 -12.53
N VAL A 18 13.31 3.96 -11.75
CA VAL A 18 12.72 5.28 -11.87
C VAL A 18 13.35 6.21 -10.84
N GLN A 19 13.85 7.36 -11.30
CA GLN A 19 14.36 8.39 -10.41
C GLN A 19 13.21 9.30 -9.99
N LEU A 20 13.08 9.49 -8.68
CA LEU A 20 12.09 10.38 -8.08
C LEU A 20 12.81 11.36 -7.17
N GLU A 21 12.29 12.58 -7.09
CA GLU A 21 12.78 13.56 -6.13
C GLU A 21 12.22 13.28 -4.73
N PRO A 22 13.07 13.13 -3.69
CA PRO A 22 12.63 12.72 -2.36
C PRO A 22 11.54 13.61 -1.74
N GLU A 23 11.69 14.93 -1.86
CA GLU A 23 10.71 15.86 -1.26
C GLU A 23 9.39 15.87 -2.03
N HIS A 24 9.44 15.79 -3.37
CA HIS A 24 8.24 15.65 -4.19
C HIS A 24 7.48 14.37 -3.83
N TYR A 25 8.18 13.25 -3.62
CA TYR A 25 7.56 11.98 -3.23
C TYR A 25 6.83 12.06 -1.88
N LEU A 26 7.42 12.73 -0.88
CA LEU A 26 6.76 12.95 0.42
C LEU A 26 5.49 13.79 0.28
N VAL A 27 5.54 14.85 -0.54
CA VAL A 27 4.36 15.68 -0.85
C VAL A 27 3.30 14.86 -1.58
N THR A 28 3.68 13.98 -2.51
CA THR A 28 2.74 13.09 -3.22
C THR A 28 1.97 12.19 -2.26
N TRP A 29 2.61 11.63 -1.22
CA TRP A 29 1.90 10.83 -0.21
C TRP A 29 0.88 11.63 0.59
N GLN A 30 1.24 12.84 1.01
CA GLN A 30 0.32 13.72 1.73
C GLN A 30 -0.88 14.10 0.86
N LYS A 31 -0.61 14.44 -0.41
CA LYS A 31 -1.66 14.72 -1.40
C LYS A 31 -2.56 13.50 -1.61
N ALA A 32 -1.99 12.33 -1.84
CA ALA A 32 -2.76 11.09 -2.06
C ALA A 32 -3.65 10.76 -0.86
N LEU A 33 -3.15 10.95 0.37
CA LEU A 33 -3.95 10.77 1.58
C LEU A 33 -5.10 11.78 1.65
N ASN A 34 -4.83 13.05 1.37
CA ASN A 34 -5.86 14.09 1.33
C ASN A 34 -6.92 13.81 0.26
N ASP A 35 -6.51 13.35 -0.93
CA ASP A 35 -7.42 12.97 -2.02
C ASP A 35 -8.31 11.77 -1.62
N ASN A 36 -7.73 10.78 -0.93
CA ASN A 36 -8.49 9.67 -0.35
C ASN A 36 -9.52 10.16 0.67
N CYS A 37 -9.08 10.97 1.64
CA CYS A 37 -9.94 11.54 2.67
C CYS A 37 -11.08 12.37 2.09
N ARG A 38 -10.81 13.24 1.10
CA ARG A 38 -11.81 14.16 0.53
C ARG A 38 -13.08 13.44 0.07
N VAL A 39 -12.95 12.29 -0.57
CA VAL A 39 -14.09 11.49 -1.02
C VAL A 39 -14.66 10.64 0.11
N LEU A 40 -13.80 9.98 0.90
CA LEU A 40 -14.26 9.05 1.93
C LEU A 40 -14.98 9.75 3.10
N PHE A 41 -14.71 11.04 3.32
CA PHE A 41 -15.41 11.87 4.31
C PHE A 41 -16.75 12.45 3.84
N ASP A 42 -17.16 12.21 2.60
CA ASP A 42 -18.45 12.67 2.12
C ASP A 42 -19.58 11.92 2.86
N ALA A 43 -20.29 12.65 3.73
CA ALA A 43 -21.36 12.10 4.57
C ALA A 43 -22.48 11.47 3.73
N ARG A 44 -22.69 11.93 2.49
CA ARG A 44 -23.71 11.42 1.57
C ARG A 44 -23.45 9.97 1.15
N LEU A 45 -22.20 9.50 1.26
CA LEU A 45 -21.79 8.16 0.86
C LEU A 45 -22.02 7.10 1.96
N GLY A 46 -22.44 7.49 3.16
CA GLY A 46 -22.79 6.55 4.24
C GLY A 46 -21.63 5.63 4.66
N LEU A 47 -20.39 6.12 4.58
CA LEU A 47 -19.18 5.40 5.00
C LEU A 47 -18.90 5.61 6.50
N PRO A 48 -18.20 4.67 7.16
CA PRO A 48 -17.93 4.74 8.60
C PRO A 48 -16.88 5.81 8.93
N GLN A 49 -17.33 7.06 9.15
CA GLN A 49 -16.47 8.23 9.27
C GLN A 49 -15.42 8.10 10.38
N GLY A 50 -15.79 7.60 11.56
CA GLY A 50 -14.83 7.36 12.64
C GLY A 50 -13.73 6.36 12.29
N SER A 51 -13.99 5.39 11.41
CA SER A 51 -12.94 4.48 10.94
C SER A 51 -12.02 5.17 9.94
N VAL A 52 -12.57 5.93 8.99
CA VAL A 52 -11.80 6.73 8.01
C VAL A 52 -10.86 7.70 8.73
N GLU A 53 -11.37 8.38 9.75
CA GLU A 53 -10.59 9.32 10.56
C GLU A 53 -9.43 8.65 11.28
N ARG A 54 -9.67 7.54 11.99
CA ARG A 54 -8.60 6.81 12.69
C ARG A 54 -7.51 6.32 11.73
N ILE A 55 -7.90 5.78 10.57
CA ILE A 55 -6.93 5.33 9.56
C ILE A 55 -6.07 6.52 9.09
N ALA A 56 -6.72 7.63 8.72
CA ALA A 56 -6.04 8.82 8.23
C ALA A 56 -5.09 9.41 9.29
N GLN A 57 -5.50 9.45 10.56
CA GLN A 57 -4.66 9.90 11.67
C GLN A 57 -3.41 9.03 11.84
N VAL A 58 -3.53 7.70 11.74
CA VAL A 58 -2.37 6.79 11.78
C VAL A 58 -1.44 7.04 10.60
N GLN A 59 -1.98 7.13 9.37
CA GLN A 59 -1.19 7.36 8.17
C GLN A 59 -0.46 8.72 8.20
N ARG A 60 -1.13 9.80 8.65
CA ARG A 60 -0.48 11.12 8.87
C ARG A 60 0.67 11.02 9.87
N ARG A 61 0.45 10.34 11.01
CA ARG A 61 1.50 10.14 12.02
C ARG A 61 2.69 9.35 11.45
N PHE A 62 2.44 8.35 10.60
CA PHE A 62 3.53 7.63 9.93
C PHE A 62 4.35 8.55 9.02
N LEU A 63 3.69 9.35 8.17
CA LEU A 63 4.35 10.29 7.26
C LEU A 63 5.20 11.33 8.02
N VAL A 64 4.70 11.83 9.15
CA VAL A 64 5.45 12.78 10.00
C VAL A 64 6.64 12.11 10.71
N LYS A 65 6.50 10.86 11.16
CA LYS A 65 7.52 10.17 11.97
C LYS A 65 8.56 9.39 11.16
N SER A 66 8.25 9.06 9.91
CA SER A 66 9.12 8.21 9.08
C SER A 66 9.51 8.85 7.74
N PRO A 67 9.77 10.18 7.64
CA PRO A 67 10.15 10.78 6.37
C PRO A 67 11.50 10.23 5.88
N ASP A 68 12.45 9.97 6.78
CA ASP A 68 13.78 9.46 6.40
C ASP A 68 13.73 8.02 5.90
N LEU A 69 12.78 7.22 6.37
CA LEU A 69 12.53 5.88 5.84
C LEU A 69 12.08 5.97 4.38
N LEU A 70 11.11 6.84 4.08
CA LEU A 70 10.61 7.06 2.72
C LEU A 70 11.69 7.64 1.79
N ARG A 71 12.46 8.64 2.25
CA ARG A 71 13.62 9.16 1.51
C ARG A 71 14.67 8.07 1.29
N GLY A 72 14.90 7.22 2.28
CA GLY A 72 15.81 6.09 2.23
C GLY A 72 15.49 5.14 1.08
N ARG A 73 14.21 4.85 0.83
CA ARG A 73 13.76 4.02 -0.30
C ARG A 73 14.19 4.64 -1.65
N ILE A 74 14.05 5.96 -1.81
CA ILE A 74 14.47 6.66 -3.04
C ILE A 74 15.99 6.67 -3.17
N ARG A 75 16.71 7.03 -2.10
CA ARG A 75 18.18 7.07 -2.09
C ARG A 75 18.79 5.70 -2.39
N ALA A 76 18.14 4.63 -1.94
CA ALA A 76 18.50 3.24 -2.24
C ALA A 76 18.04 2.77 -3.63
N ARG A 77 17.58 3.67 -4.51
CA ARG A 77 17.11 3.41 -5.88
C ARG A 77 16.08 2.27 -5.97
N ARG A 78 15.17 2.20 -5.01
CA ARG A 78 14.17 1.10 -4.93
C ARG A 78 13.06 1.21 -5.96
N PHE A 79 12.76 2.40 -6.48
CA PHE A 79 11.65 2.62 -7.40
C PHE A 79 11.95 2.06 -8.79
N VAL A 80 10.97 1.41 -9.38
CA VAL A 80 11.05 0.78 -10.70
C VAL A 80 9.84 1.11 -11.56
N ASP A 81 9.94 0.87 -12.86
CA ASP A 81 8.78 0.78 -13.74
C ASP A 81 8.08 -0.56 -13.47
N ALA A 82 7.21 -0.56 -12.47
CA ALA A 82 6.50 -1.74 -11.95
C ALA A 82 5.26 -2.05 -12.79
N HIS A 83 4.38 -2.94 -12.31
CA HIS A 83 3.12 -3.23 -12.99
C HIS A 83 2.09 -2.10 -12.84
N GLY A 84 2.04 -1.45 -11.68
CA GLY A 84 1.12 -0.34 -11.39
C GLY A 84 -0.27 -0.74 -10.88
N ASP A 85 -0.69 -2.00 -11.08
CA ASP A 85 -2.00 -2.53 -10.68
C ASP A 85 -1.95 -4.07 -10.50
N LEU A 86 -0.87 -4.57 -9.90
CA LEU A 86 -0.67 -6.02 -9.75
C LEU A 86 -1.68 -6.64 -8.78
N ARG A 87 -2.66 -7.36 -9.34
CA ARG A 87 -3.67 -8.11 -8.57
C ARG A 87 -3.59 -9.61 -8.86
N PRO A 88 -4.20 -10.48 -8.03
CA PRO A 88 -4.16 -11.92 -8.26
C PRO A 88 -4.71 -12.32 -9.63
N GLU A 89 -5.71 -11.60 -10.14
CA GLU A 89 -6.30 -11.85 -11.46
C GLU A 89 -5.32 -11.62 -12.62
N HIS A 90 -4.24 -10.87 -12.37
CA HIS A 90 -3.20 -10.55 -13.36
C HIS A 90 -2.01 -11.53 -13.32
N ILE A 91 -2.09 -12.57 -12.49
CA ILE A 91 -1.05 -13.59 -12.35
C ILE A 91 -1.56 -14.90 -12.94
N TRP A 92 -1.12 -15.22 -14.15
CA TRP A 92 -1.45 -16.49 -14.79
C TRP A 92 -0.49 -17.58 -14.34
N LEU A 93 -1.01 -18.54 -13.56
CA LEU A 93 -0.28 -19.69 -13.02
C LEU A 93 -0.03 -20.80 -14.06
N ARG A 94 0.47 -20.44 -15.25
CA ARG A 94 0.99 -21.38 -16.27
C ARG A 94 2.50 -21.58 -16.10
N ASP A 95 3.09 -22.39 -16.97
CA ASP A 95 4.54 -22.51 -17.10
C ASP A 95 5.00 -21.83 -18.41
N PRO A 96 5.85 -20.78 -18.36
CA PRO A 96 6.29 -20.06 -17.16
C PRO A 96 5.16 -19.21 -16.55
N VAL A 97 5.25 -18.89 -15.25
CA VAL A 97 4.29 -17.96 -14.61
C VAL A 97 4.32 -16.64 -15.39
N THR A 98 3.15 -16.19 -15.82
CA THR A 98 3.03 -15.01 -16.69
C THR A 98 2.26 -13.93 -15.95
N ILE A 99 2.80 -12.71 -15.96
CA ILE A 99 2.13 -11.52 -15.42
C ILE A 99 1.54 -10.75 -16.61
N ILE A 100 0.26 -10.41 -16.55
CA ILE A 100 -0.50 -9.81 -17.65
C ILE A 100 -1.18 -8.52 -17.21
N ASP A 101 -1.73 -7.74 -18.16
CA ASP A 101 -2.52 -6.53 -17.88
C ASP A 101 -1.76 -5.44 -17.11
N CYS A 102 -0.48 -5.26 -17.46
CA CYS A 102 0.35 -4.17 -16.95
C CYS A 102 -0.26 -2.81 -17.34
N LEU A 103 -0.13 -1.81 -16.47
CA LEU A 103 -0.76 -0.52 -16.68
C LEU A 103 -0.05 0.32 -17.76
N GLU A 104 -0.43 0.21 -19.03
CA GLU A 104 0.36 0.76 -20.13
C GLU A 104 0.34 2.30 -20.25
N PHE A 105 -0.74 2.95 -19.82
CA PHE A 105 -1.06 4.33 -20.23
C PHE A 105 -0.51 5.45 -19.35
N ASP A 106 -0.08 5.17 -18.11
CA ASP A 106 0.48 6.20 -17.21
C ASP A 106 1.74 5.69 -16.50
N PRO A 107 2.94 6.05 -17.00
CA PRO A 107 4.21 5.69 -16.38
C PRO A 107 4.35 6.17 -14.93
N LYS A 108 3.63 7.23 -14.51
CA LYS A 108 3.68 7.73 -13.13
C LYS A 108 3.00 6.76 -12.16
N LEU A 109 1.99 6.04 -12.62
CA LEU A 109 1.30 5.02 -11.82
C LEU A 109 2.10 3.73 -11.71
N ARG A 110 3.03 3.48 -12.65
CA ARG A 110 3.98 2.35 -12.61
C ARG A 110 5.27 2.65 -11.86
N ALA A 111 5.62 3.92 -11.65
CA ALA A 111 6.78 4.35 -10.86
C ALA A 111 6.61 4.04 -9.37
N LEU A 112 6.83 2.77 -8.98
CA LEU A 112 6.51 2.25 -7.65
C LEU A 112 7.72 1.65 -6.95
N ASP A 113 7.67 1.70 -5.62
CA ASP A 113 8.45 0.82 -4.77
C ASP A 113 7.85 -0.61 -4.89
N PRO A 114 8.64 -1.64 -5.25
CA PRO A 114 8.14 -3.01 -5.29
C PRO A 114 7.50 -3.49 -3.97
N LEU A 115 7.91 -2.95 -2.82
CA LEU A 115 7.28 -3.26 -1.54
C LEU A 115 5.83 -2.74 -1.47
N ASP A 116 5.56 -1.58 -2.06
CA ASP A 116 4.21 -1.03 -2.19
C ASP A 116 3.36 -1.90 -3.11
N GLU A 117 3.88 -2.29 -4.28
CA GLU A 117 3.17 -3.17 -5.21
C GLU A 117 2.86 -4.55 -4.61
N ILE A 118 3.82 -5.17 -3.90
CA ILE A 118 3.58 -6.43 -3.19
C ILE A 118 2.61 -6.25 -2.01
N SER A 119 2.60 -5.08 -1.34
CA SER A 119 1.59 -4.79 -0.33
C SER A 119 0.19 -4.73 -0.93
N PHE A 120 0.05 -4.20 -2.14
CA PHE A 120 -1.22 -4.14 -2.87
C PHE A 120 -1.69 -5.53 -3.32
N LEU A 121 -0.80 -6.34 -3.91
CA LEU A 121 -1.10 -7.73 -4.23
C LEU A 121 -1.54 -8.51 -2.98
N HIS A 122 -0.85 -8.30 -1.85
CA HIS A 122 -1.20 -8.93 -0.57
C HIS A 122 -2.59 -8.54 -0.09
N LEU A 123 -2.95 -7.25 -0.17
CA LEU A 123 -4.28 -6.75 0.13
C LEU A 123 -5.37 -7.43 -0.71
N GLU A 124 -5.18 -7.49 -2.02
CA GLU A 124 -6.17 -8.06 -2.94
C GLU A 124 -6.29 -9.59 -2.76
N CYS A 125 -5.19 -10.29 -2.49
CA CYS A 125 -5.24 -11.70 -2.08
C CYS A 125 -6.08 -11.88 -0.81
N GLU A 126 -5.87 -11.10 0.25
CA GLU A 126 -6.65 -11.22 1.48
C GLU A 126 -8.14 -10.94 1.24
N ARG A 127 -8.46 -9.90 0.45
CA ARG A 127 -9.84 -9.58 0.05
C ARG A 127 -10.53 -10.77 -0.62
N LEU A 128 -9.80 -11.54 -1.43
CA LEU A 128 -10.28 -12.72 -2.14
C LEU A 128 -10.19 -14.02 -1.33
N GLY A 129 -9.77 -13.97 -0.07
CA GLY A 129 -9.60 -15.16 0.79
C GLY A 129 -8.29 -15.93 0.59
N GLY A 130 -7.37 -15.42 -0.24
CA GLY A 130 -6.08 -16.01 -0.59
C GLY A 130 -4.90 -15.56 0.28
N LEU A 131 -5.12 -15.16 1.55
CA LEU A 131 -4.06 -14.61 2.41
C LEU A 131 -2.84 -15.54 2.55
N TRP A 132 -3.05 -16.86 2.59
CA TRP A 132 -1.96 -17.85 2.67
C TRP A 132 -0.96 -17.72 1.50
N ALA A 133 -1.46 -17.42 0.30
CA ALA A 133 -0.66 -17.28 -0.90
C ALA A 133 0.16 -16.00 -0.84
N ALA A 134 -0.48 -14.88 -0.47
CA ALA A 134 0.18 -13.59 -0.28
C ALA A 134 1.26 -13.63 0.80
N GLU A 135 1.01 -14.28 1.94
CA GLU A 135 2.02 -14.46 2.99
C GLU A 135 3.23 -15.26 2.49
N ARG A 136 3.00 -16.29 1.67
CA ARG A 136 4.11 -17.03 1.06
C ARG A 136 4.89 -16.19 0.06
N ILE A 137 4.23 -15.39 -0.78
CA ILE A 137 4.90 -14.47 -1.72
C ILE A 137 5.73 -13.42 -0.97
N ARG A 138 5.12 -12.73 -0.01
CA ARG A 138 5.78 -11.70 0.81
C ARG A 138 7.02 -12.24 1.52
N ARG A 139 6.89 -13.38 2.21
CA ARG A 139 8.04 -14.00 2.91
C ARG A 139 9.21 -14.33 1.98
N ARG A 140 8.94 -14.77 0.75
CA ARG A 140 9.97 -15.09 -0.24
C ARG A 140 10.66 -13.84 -0.79
N LEU A 141 9.96 -12.71 -0.82
CA LEU A 141 10.48 -11.43 -1.33
C LEU A 141 11.04 -10.52 -0.24
N ALA A 142 10.80 -10.80 1.04
CA ALA A 142 11.11 -9.90 2.15
C ALA A 142 12.56 -9.38 2.15
N LEU A 143 13.55 -10.27 1.95
CA LEU A 143 14.95 -9.88 1.90
C LEU A 143 15.27 -9.00 0.67
N ALA A 144 14.78 -9.38 -0.52
CA ALA A 144 15.03 -8.66 -1.76
C ALA A 144 14.41 -7.25 -1.74
N LEU A 145 13.25 -7.12 -1.08
CA LEU A 145 12.49 -5.87 -1.01
C LEU A 145 12.84 -5.03 0.22
N ASP A 146 13.71 -5.52 1.10
CA ASP A 146 14.09 -4.85 2.35
C ASP A 146 12.85 -4.52 3.20
N ASP A 147 12.00 -5.54 3.35
CA ASP A 147 10.76 -5.51 4.15
C ASP A 147 11.09 -5.71 5.64
N ASP A 148 11.48 -4.62 6.30
CA ASP A 148 11.62 -4.58 7.75
C ASP A 148 10.24 -4.41 8.42
N ALA A 149 9.75 -5.46 9.07
CA ALA A 149 8.49 -5.46 9.80
C ALA A 149 8.45 -4.42 10.94
N SER A 150 9.60 -4.07 11.52
CA SER A 150 9.69 -3.09 12.61
C SER A 150 9.54 -1.64 12.12
N SER A 151 9.78 -1.40 10.82
CA SER A 151 9.63 -0.08 10.21
C SER A 151 8.16 0.36 10.11
N GLY A 152 7.25 -0.59 9.93
CA GLY A 152 5.83 -0.36 9.66
C GLY A 152 5.51 0.04 8.21
N LEU A 153 6.50 0.10 7.31
CA LEU A 153 6.31 0.58 5.93
C LEU A 153 5.31 -0.25 5.13
N PHE A 154 5.41 -1.59 5.21
CA PHE A 154 4.47 -2.48 4.54
C PHE A 154 3.01 -2.23 4.98
N LEU A 155 2.79 -2.04 6.28
CA LEU A 155 1.44 -1.76 6.83
C LEU A 155 0.93 -0.39 6.39
N PHE A 156 1.82 0.60 6.28
CA PHE A 156 1.49 1.92 5.75
C PHE A 156 1.03 1.83 4.29
N TYR A 157 1.84 1.20 3.42
CA TYR A 157 1.48 1.01 2.02
C TYR A 157 0.16 0.26 1.87
N ARG A 158 0.00 -0.87 2.58
CA ARG A 158 -1.22 -1.68 2.49
C ARG A 158 -2.47 -0.94 2.97
N SER A 159 -2.37 -0.21 4.10
CA SER A 159 -3.47 0.61 4.61
C SER A 159 -3.84 1.75 3.65
N HIS A 160 -2.83 2.38 3.03
CA HIS A 160 -3.08 3.43 2.04
C HIS A 160 -3.73 2.89 0.78
N ARG A 161 -3.23 1.77 0.23
CA ARG A 161 -3.80 1.10 -0.93
C ARG A 161 -5.25 0.67 -0.65
N ALA A 162 -5.55 0.18 0.55
CA ALA A 162 -6.91 -0.11 0.95
C ALA A 162 -7.81 1.13 0.97
N MET A 163 -7.35 2.28 1.49
CA MET A 163 -8.11 3.54 1.39
C MET A 163 -8.31 3.98 -0.06
N LEU A 164 -7.28 3.87 -0.91
CA LEU A 164 -7.37 4.17 -2.33
C LEU A 164 -8.45 3.29 -3.00
N ARG A 165 -8.44 1.98 -2.76
CA ARG A 165 -9.44 1.06 -3.31
C ARG A 165 -10.84 1.34 -2.77
N ALA A 166 -10.97 1.72 -1.50
CA ALA A 166 -12.25 2.17 -0.95
C ALA A 166 -12.76 3.42 -1.68
N ARG A 167 -11.90 4.42 -1.90
CA ARG A 167 -12.25 5.64 -2.63
C ARG A 167 -12.65 5.34 -4.07
N LEU A 168 -11.85 4.57 -4.79
CA LEU A 168 -12.14 4.23 -6.19
C LEU A 168 -13.45 3.43 -6.30
N SER A 169 -13.69 2.51 -5.36
CA SER A 169 -14.96 1.76 -5.33
C SER A 169 -16.16 2.68 -5.15
N ILE A 170 -16.14 3.57 -4.16
CA ILE A 170 -17.29 4.44 -3.89
C ILE A 170 -17.48 5.53 -4.95
N ALA A 171 -16.40 5.95 -5.64
CA ALA A 171 -16.44 6.96 -6.69
C ALA A 171 -17.29 6.54 -7.89
N HIS A 172 -17.55 5.24 -8.10
CA HIS A 172 -18.51 4.78 -9.11
C HIS A 172 -19.91 5.36 -8.92
N LEU A 173 -20.29 5.76 -7.70
CA LEU A 173 -21.59 6.41 -7.46
C LEU A 173 -21.67 7.84 -8.03
N PHE A 174 -20.56 8.40 -8.48
CA PHE A 174 -20.53 9.70 -9.17
C PHE A 174 -20.72 9.58 -10.68
N ASP A 175 -20.71 8.36 -11.23
CA ASP A 175 -21.05 8.13 -12.64
C ASP A 175 -22.52 8.49 -12.86
N ALA A 176 -22.87 9.07 -14.02
CA ALA A 176 -24.25 9.44 -14.34
C ALA A 176 -25.22 8.22 -14.29
N HIS A 177 -24.70 7.04 -14.63
CA HIS A 177 -25.44 5.77 -14.61
C HIS A 177 -24.54 4.69 -13.96
N PRO A 178 -24.47 4.64 -12.61
CA PRO A 178 -23.58 3.72 -11.93
C PRO A 178 -24.01 2.28 -12.18
N ARG A 179 -23.11 1.44 -12.69
CA ARG A 179 -23.36 -0.01 -12.83
C ARG A 179 -23.35 -0.66 -11.44
N THR A 180 -24.40 -1.40 -11.07
CA THR A 180 -24.51 -2.09 -9.76
C THR A 180 -24.25 -1.19 -8.53
N PRO A 181 -25.00 -0.08 -8.35
CA PRO A 181 -24.72 0.93 -7.32
C PRO A 181 -24.68 0.37 -5.89
N GLU A 182 -25.47 -0.66 -5.59
CA GLU A 182 -25.53 -1.34 -4.29
C GLU A 182 -24.23 -2.07 -3.90
N LYS A 183 -23.41 -2.46 -4.89
CA LYS A 183 -22.14 -3.16 -4.68
C LYS A 183 -21.06 -2.24 -4.12
N TRP A 184 -21.02 -0.99 -4.59
CA TRP A 184 -19.90 -0.08 -4.35
C TRP A 184 -19.72 0.31 -2.89
N PRO A 185 -20.78 0.66 -2.12
CA PRO A 185 -20.65 0.91 -0.69
C PRO A 185 -20.18 -0.33 0.09
N ARG A 186 -20.64 -1.52 -0.29
CA ARG A 186 -20.23 -2.77 0.36
C ARG A 186 -18.74 -3.04 0.16
N LEU A 187 -18.28 -2.88 -1.09
CA LEU A 187 -16.87 -3.05 -1.43
C LEU A 187 -15.98 -1.98 -0.76
N ALA A 188 -16.42 -0.72 -0.75
CA ALA A 188 -15.69 0.36 -0.06
C ALA A 188 -15.55 0.08 1.44
N ARG A 189 -16.63 -0.35 2.12
CA ARG A 189 -16.58 -0.74 3.54
C ARG A 189 -15.66 -1.94 3.80
N LEU A 190 -15.60 -2.91 2.89
CA LEU A 190 -14.68 -4.04 3.00
C LEU A 190 -13.21 -3.57 2.99
N TYR A 191 -12.84 -2.71 2.05
CA TYR A 191 -11.50 -2.14 2.02
C TYR A 191 -11.20 -1.28 3.25
N LEU A 192 -12.16 -0.49 3.75
CA LEU A 192 -11.98 0.28 4.98
C LEU A 192 -11.75 -0.62 6.20
N LYS A 193 -12.35 -1.82 6.26
CA LYS A 193 -12.09 -2.80 7.32
C LYS A 193 -10.66 -3.33 7.27
N LEU A 194 -10.15 -3.63 6.07
CA LEU A 194 -8.75 -4.05 5.88
C LEU A 194 -7.79 -2.91 6.25
N ALA A 195 -8.06 -1.69 5.77
CA ALA A 195 -7.30 -0.49 6.08
C ALA A 195 -7.23 -0.21 7.59
N ALA A 196 -8.35 -0.35 8.30
CA ALA A 196 -8.44 -0.18 9.75
C ALA A 196 -7.61 -1.24 10.52
N THR A 197 -7.62 -2.48 10.04
CA THR A 197 -6.83 -3.57 10.62
C THR A 197 -5.33 -3.27 10.51
N ASP A 198 -4.90 -2.81 9.33
CA ASP A 198 -3.50 -2.44 9.09
C ASP A 198 -3.09 -1.19 9.88
N ALA A 199 -3.96 -0.18 9.93
CA ALA A 199 -3.73 1.03 10.69
C ALA A 199 -3.58 0.74 12.19
N ALA A 200 -4.40 -0.15 12.76
CA ALA A 200 -4.27 -0.56 14.16
C ALA A 200 -2.96 -1.32 14.44
N ARG A 201 -2.47 -2.11 13.48
CA ARG A 201 -1.14 -2.76 13.58
C ARG A 201 -0.02 -1.72 13.46
N LEU A 202 -0.12 -0.80 12.52
CA LEU A 202 0.84 0.27 12.30
C LEU A 202 0.96 1.18 13.52
N ASP A 203 -0.16 1.53 14.16
CA ASP A 203 -0.13 2.38 15.35
C ASP A 203 0.61 1.72 16.52
N ARG A 204 0.47 0.39 16.68
CA ARG A 204 1.24 -0.37 17.67
C ARG A 204 2.73 -0.37 17.37
N VAL A 205 3.13 -0.49 16.10
CA VAL A 205 4.53 -0.38 15.67
C VAL A 205 5.08 1.02 15.98
N LEU A 206 4.34 2.08 15.61
CA LEU A 206 4.72 3.47 15.90
C LEU A 206 4.81 3.76 17.41
N GLY A 207 3.93 3.17 18.22
CA GLY A 207 3.96 3.27 19.68
C GLY A 207 5.17 2.55 20.31
N SER A 208 5.55 1.39 19.77
CA SER A 208 6.70 0.61 20.24
C SER A 208 8.03 1.32 19.92
N ARG A 209 8.14 1.92 18.72
CA ARG A 209 9.31 2.74 18.33
C ARG A 209 9.52 3.92 19.27
N ARG A 210 8.45 4.56 19.74
CA ARG A 210 8.51 5.66 20.73
C ARG A 210 9.10 5.22 22.07
N LYS A 211 8.73 4.03 22.56
CA LYS A 211 9.27 3.50 23.83
C LYS A 211 10.76 3.19 23.71
N ALA A 212 11.20 2.63 22.58
CA ALA A 212 12.60 2.31 22.34
C ALA A 212 13.51 3.54 22.24
N THR A 213 13.04 4.64 21.65
CA THR A 213 13.81 5.91 21.63
C THR A 213 13.80 6.64 22.97
N ALA A 214 12.71 6.59 23.73
CA ALA A 214 12.64 7.20 25.07
C ALA A 214 13.56 6.52 26.10
N PHE A 215 13.87 5.24 25.93
CA PHE A 215 14.78 4.49 26.82
C PHE A 215 16.27 4.68 26.50
N ARG A 216 16.61 5.39 25.41
CA ARG A 216 17.98 5.61 24.93
C ARG A 216 18.60 6.95 25.35
N ILE A 217 18.06 7.66 26.34
CA ILE A 217 18.73 8.83 26.93
C ILE A 217 19.92 8.32 27.77
N PRO A 218 21.19 8.62 27.43
CA PRO A 218 22.30 8.35 28.32
C PRO A 218 22.32 9.42 29.41
N GLY A 219 22.24 9.00 30.67
CA GLY A 219 22.77 9.80 31.76
C GLY A 219 24.30 9.83 31.69
N GLY A 220 24.87 11.00 32.02
CA GLY A 220 26.31 11.25 32.13
C GLY A 220 26.62 12.61 31.50
N ARG A 221 26.50 13.71 32.24
CA ARG A 221 27.55 14.35 33.07
C ARG A 221 28.83 14.62 32.29
#